data_AF-A0A536WEH2-F1
#
_entry.id   AF-A0A536WEH2-F1
#
_cell.length_a   1.000
_cell.length_b   1.000
_cell.length_c   1.000
_cell.angle_alpha   90.00
_cell.angle_beta   90.00
_cell.angle_gamma   90.00
#
_symmetry.space_group_name_H-M   'P 1'
#
loop_
_entity.id
_entity.type
_entity.pdbx_description
1 polymer ?
#
loop_
_entity_poly.entity_id
_entity_poly.type
_entity_poly.pdbx_seq_one_letter_code
_entity_poly.pdbx_strand_id
1 'polypeptide(L)'
;MDRRDAEPRSIDALEAGETRCESAGIRAAVRAAAVGPIWYPLTVFYNASSPACAREVDALKRLEHRGRLVFVDCSAPDFDEGMLAGIAIRRADLLARIHARDAHGSWHTGIGALEAAYRAPY
;
A
#
# COMPACT_ATOMS: atom_id res chain seq x y z
N MET A 1 5.53 74.17 12.98
CA MET A 1 6.60 73.41 13.68
C MET A 1 5.91 72.25 14.36
N ASP A 2 6.28 70.99 14.21
CA ASP A 2 7.10 70.25 13.26
C ASP A 2 6.72 68.79 13.54
N ARG A 3 6.42 68.06 12.46
CA ARG A 3 6.44 66.61 12.25
C ARG A 3 6.49 65.67 13.46
N ARG A 4 5.51 64.75 13.50
CA ARG A 4 5.65 63.28 13.48
C ARG A 4 4.30 62.67 13.87
N ASP A 5 3.46 62.34 12.89
CA ASP A 5 3.40 61.00 12.25
C ASP A 5 3.02 59.89 13.23
N ALA A 6 1.70 59.65 13.33
CA ALA A 6 1.16 58.37 13.77
C ALA A 6 -0.23 58.20 13.16
N GLU A 7 -0.29 57.83 11.88
CA GLU A 7 -1.51 57.25 11.33
C GLU A 7 -1.64 55.80 11.81
N PRO A 8 -2.75 55.41 12.47
CA PRO A 8 -3.10 54.01 12.56
C PRO A 8 -3.52 53.55 11.16
N ARG A 9 -2.66 52.77 10.52
CA ARG A 9 -2.95 52.15 9.23
C ARG A 9 -4.22 51.31 9.39
N SER A 10 -5.28 51.72 8.71
CA SER A 10 -6.47 50.89 8.51
C SER A 10 -6.03 49.63 7.78
N ILE A 11 -6.07 48.51 8.49
CA ILE A 11 -5.97 47.21 7.85
C ILE A 11 -7.38 46.94 7.36
N ASP A 12 -7.66 47.36 6.14
CA ASP A 12 -8.86 46.97 5.43
C ASP A 12 -8.97 45.44 5.46
N ALA A 13 -10.19 45.00 5.71
CA ALA A 13 -10.62 43.63 5.74
C ALA A 13 -10.09 42.89 4.50
N LEU A 14 -9.07 42.06 4.68
CA LEU A 14 -8.74 41.02 3.71
C LEU A 14 -9.44 39.75 4.16
N GLU A 15 -10.42 39.41 3.34
CA GLU A 15 -11.36 38.32 3.45
C GLU A 15 -10.69 37.03 3.93
N ALA A 16 -11.35 36.37 4.88
CA ALA A 16 -11.14 34.97 5.17
C ALA A 16 -11.51 34.18 3.91
N GLY A 17 -10.55 34.08 2.99
CA GLY A 17 -10.58 33.13 1.90
C GLY A 17 -10.70 31.75 2.52
N GLU A 18 -11.91 31.21 2.44
CA GLU A 18 -12.25 29.86 2.86
C GLU A 18 -11.28 28.90 2.15
N THR A 19 -10.28 28.40 2.89
CA THR A 19 -9.49 27.25 2.46
C THR A 19 -10.45 26.07 2.42
N ARG A 20 -11.09 25.87 1.26
CA ARG A 20 -11.94 24.72 0.97
C ARG A 20 -11.07 23.47 0.87
N CYS A 21 -10.78 22.92 2.04
CA CYS A 21 -10.43 21.54 2.34
C CYS A 21 -9.90 20.69 1.17
N GLU A 22 -8.57 20.56 1.09
CA GLU A 22 -7.84 19.49 0.36
C GLU A 22 -8.27 18.06 0.74
N SER A 23 -9.09 17.91 1.79
CA SER A 23 -9.57 16.63 2.31
C SER A 23 -10.49 15.85 1.37
N ALA A 24 -11.14 16.51 0.40
CA ALA A 24 -12.00 15.82 -0.58
C ALA A 24 -11.18 14.94 -1.53
N GLY A 25 -9.99 15.41 -1.95
CA GLY A 25 -9.07 14.66 -2.80
C GLY A 25 -8.47 13.46 -2.07
N ILE A 26 -8.08 13.65 -0.81
CA ILE A 26 -7.56 12.58 0.06
C ILE A 26 -8.65 11.52 0.29
N ARG A 27 -9.89 11.91 0.61
CA ARG A 27 -11.00 10.97 0.80
C ARG A 27 -11.34 10.19 -0.46
N ALA A 28 -11.29 10.83 -1.64
CA ALA A 28 -11.52 10.15 -2.91
C ALA A 28 -10.40 9.14 -3.21
N ALA A 29 -9.13 9.51 -3.00
CA ALA A 29 -7.99 8.61 -3.16
C ALA A 29 -8.06 7.43 -2.17
N VAL A 30 -8.40 7.67 -0.90
CA VAL A 30 -8.60 6.62 0.12
C VAL A 30 -9.78 5.72 -0.26
N ARG A 31 -10.85 6.26 -0.86
CA ARG A 31 -12.00 5.46 -1.32
C ARG A 31 -11.69 4.67 -2.59
N ALA A 32 -10.86 5.19 -3.49
CA ALA A 32 -10.33 4.43 -4.63
C ALA A 32 -9.35 3.33 -4.18
N ALA A 33 -8.60 3.59 -3.10
CA ALA A 33 -7.79 2.59 -2.41
C ALA A 33 -8.62 1.68 -1.47
N ALA A 34 -9.94 1.88 -1.35
CA ALA A 34 -10.76 1.04 -0.49
C ALA A 34 -10.62 -0.41 -0.93
N VAL A 35 -10.18 -1.25 0.00
CA VAL A 35 -9.91 -2.66 -0.23
C VAL A 35 -11.21 -3.35 -0.65
N GLY A 36 -11.31 -3.64 -1.94
CA GLY A 36 -12.36 -4.50 -2.50
C GLY A 36 -12.30 -5.91 -1.90
N PRO A 37 -13.29 -6.77 -2.20
CA PRO A 37 -13.26 -8.15 -1.75
C PRO A 37 -11.98 -8.84 -2.23
N ILE A 38 -11.29 -9.53 -1.32
CA ILE A 38 -10.10 -10.33 -1.64
C ILE A 38 -10.57 -11.72 -2.04
N TRP A 39 -10.14 -12.17 -3.23
CA TRP A 39 -10.44 -13.48 -3.75
C TRP A 39 -9.34 -14.48 -3.40
N TYR A 40 -9.72 -15.63 -2.84
CA TYR A 40 -8.78 -16.66 -2.42
C TYR A 40 -8.73 -17.81 -3.44
N PRO A 41 -7.59 -18.52 -3.59
CA PRO A 41 -6.37 -18.34 -2.81
C PRO A 41 -5.62 -17.05 -3.15
N LEU A 42 -5.06 -16.40 -2.13
CA LEU A 42 -4.18 -15.24 -2.25
C LEU A 42 -2.73 -15.75 -2.32
N THR A 43 -2.07 -15.50 -3.44
CA THR A 43 -0.67 -15.90 -3.64
C THR A 43 0.25 -14.80 -3.13
N VAL A 44 0.98 -15.06 -2.05
CA VAL A 44 1.92 -14.16 -1.39
C VAL A 44 3.33 -14.41 -1.93
N PHE A 45 3.88 -13.43 -2.63
CA PHE A 45 5.23 -13.41 -3.17
C PHE A 45 6.17 -12.71 -2.19
N TYR A 46 7.25 -13.37 -1.81
CA TYR A 46 8.16 -12.88 -0.78
C TYR A 46 9.63 -13.20 -1.09
N ASN A 47 10.53 -12.56 -0.36
CA ASN A 47 11.97 -12.78 -0.43
C ASN A 47 12.44 -13.52 0.83
N ALA A 48 12.68 -14.82 0.77
CA ALA A 48 13.15 -15.59 1.93
C ALA A 48 14.55 -15.16 2.42
N SER A 49 15.36 -14.55 1.56
CA SER A 49 16.69 -14.04 1.90
C SER A 49 16.65 -12.74 2.72
N SER A 50 15.48 -12.11 2.87
CA SER A 50 15.27 -10.93 3.73
C SER A 50 14.67 -11.34 5.08
N PRO A 51 15.37 -11.14 6.22
CA PRO A 51 14.88 -11.56 7.54
C PRO A 51 13.52 -10.96 7.92
N ALA A 52 13.24 -9.71 7.53
CA ALA A 52 11.96 -9.07 7.78
C ALA A 52 10.83 -9.76 6.99
N CYS A 53 11.09 -10.04 5.72
CA CYS A 53 10.13 -10.67 4.81
C CYS A 53 9.83 -12.12 5.23
N ALA A 54 10.87 -12.87 5.59
CA ALA A 54 10.75 -14.25 6.05
C ALA A 54 9.95 -14.36 7.35
N ARG A 55 10.26 -13.51 8.36
CA ARG A 55 9.54 -13.51 9.65
C ARG A 55 8.04 -13.28 9.49
N GLU A 56 7.67 -12.40 8.58
CA GLU A 56 6.27 -12.07 8.31
C GLU A 56 5.52 -13.23 7.66
N VAL A 57 6.13 -13.86 6.66
CA VAL A 57 5.56 -15.03 5.99
C VAL A 57 5.49 -16.23 6.93
N ASP A 58 6.47 -16.43 7.81
CA ASP A 58 6.41 -17.49 8.82
C ASP A 58 5.27 -17.26 9.83
N ALA A 59 4.94 -16.01 10.15
CA ALA A 59 3.77 -15.69 10.96
C ALA A 59 2.47 -16.06 10.24
N LEU A 60 2.34 -15.67 8.97
CA LEU A 60 1.17 -16.02 8.15
C LEU A 60 1.01 -17.54 7.99
N LYS A 61 2.10 -18.27 7.75
CA LYS A 61 2.09 -19.76 7.65
C LYS A 61 1.61 -20.44 8.92
N ARG A 62 1.83 -19.85 10.11
CA ARG A 62 1.33 -20.39 11.38
C ARG A 62 -0.18 -20.20 11.56
N LEU A 63 -0.74 -19.18 10.89
CA LEU A 63 -2.19 -18.93 10.91
C LEU A 63 -2.91 -19.76 9.83
N GLU A 64 -2.30 -19.88 8.66
CA GLU A 64 -2.87 -20.56 7.50
C GLU A 64 -3.09 -22.06 7.71
N HIS A 65 -4.36 -22.49 7.70
CA HIS A 65 -4.74 -23.91 7.77
C HIS A 65 -5.89 -24.30 6.84
N ARG A 66 -6.35 -23.42 5.94
CA ARG A 66 -7.49 -23.62 5.04
C ARG A 66 -7.15 -23.57 3.55
N GLY A 67 -5.88 -23.44 3.20
CA GLY A 67 -5.41 -23.26 1.83
C GLY A 67 -5.81 -21.90 1.23
N ARG A 68 -6.02 -20.86 2.05
CA ARG A 68 -6.41 -19.52 1.57
C ARG A 68 -5.19 -18.71 1.15
N LEU A 69 -4.03 -18.93 1.75
CA LEU A 69 -2.77 -18.34 1.34
C LEU A 69 -1.87 -19.38 0.66
N VAL A 70 -1.26 -18.97 -0.45
CA VAL A 70 -0.20 -19.71 -1.15
C VAL A 70 1.07 -18.87 -1.08
N PHE A 71 2.21 -19.45 -0.73
CA PHE A 71 3.45 -18.71 -0.53
C PHE A 71 4.46 -19.04 -1.62
N VAL A 72 5.05 -18.01 -2.23
CA VAL A 72 6.03 -18.13 -3.32
C VAL A 72 7.29 -17.36 -2.97
N ASP A 73 8.41 -18.06 -2.79
CA ASP A 73 9.72 -17.44 -2.59
C ASP A 73 10.34 -17.03 -3.93
N CYS A 74 10.51 -15.73 -4.12
CA CYS A 74 11.06 -15.13 -5.34
C CYS A 74 12.59 -15.02 -5.31
N SER A 75 13.20 -15.26 -4.14
CA SER A 75 14.66 -15.27 -3.97
C SER A 75 15.30 -16.59 -4.42
N ALA A 76 14.50 -17.64 -4.58
CA ALA A 76 14.96 -18.93 -5.09
C ALA A 76 15.51 -18.81 -6.53
N PRO A 77 16.67 -19.43 -6.84
CA PRO A 77 17.30 -19.30 -8.16
C PRO A 77 16.44 -19.84 -9.31
N ASP A 78 15.55 -20.78 -9.02
CA ASP A 78 14.60 -21.45 -9.91
C ASP A 78 13.21 -20.79 -9.97
N PHE A 79 13.06 -19.57 -9.41
CA PHE A 79 11.81 -18.82 -9.49
C PHE A 79 11.36 -18.61 -10.94
N ASP A 80 10.16 -19.09 -11.28
CA ASP A 80 9.55 -18.94 -12.59
C ASP A 80 9.01 -17.52 -12.81
N GLU A 81 9.80 -16.69 -13.51
CA GLU A 81 9.38 -15.34 -13.92
C GLU A 81 8.24 -15.34 -14.94
N GLY A 82 7.90 -16.49 -15.55
CA GLY A 82 6.72 -16.66 -16.39
C GLY A 82 5.42 -16.33 -15.66
N MET A 83 5.39 -16.45 -14.33
CA MET A 83 4.27 -15.99 -13.50
C MET A 83 4.02 -14.48 -13.56
N LEU A 84 5.01 -13.70 -14.02
CA LEU A 84 4.96 -12.26 -14.20
C LEU A 84 4.72 -11.85 -15.67
N ALA A 85 4.45 -12.80 -16.56
CA ALA A 85 4.17 -12.49 -17.95
C ALA A 85 2.90 -11.61 -18.07
N GLY A 86 3.01 -10.53 -18.85
CA GLY A 86 1.90 -9.62 -19.12
C GLY A 86 1.58 -8.62 -17.99
N ILE A 87 2.41 -8.54 -16.94
CA ILE A 87 2.29 -7.53 -15.88
C ILE A 87 3.55 -6.67 -15.76
N ALA A 88 3.41 -5.45 -15.24
CA ALA A 88 4.52 -4.50 -15.12
C ALA A 88 5.44 -4.76 -13.91
N ILE A 89 5.15 -5.77 -13.09
CA ILE A 89 5.93 -6.14 -11.91
C ILE A 89 7.09 -7.04 -12.36
N ARG A 90 8.31 -6.71 -11.97
CA ARG A 90 9.52 -7.50 -12.24
C ARG A 90 9.94 -8.26 -10.99
N ARG A 91 10.79 -9.28 -11.17
CA ARG A 91 11.38 -10.02 -10.04
C ARG A 91 12.06 -9.10 -9.01
N ALA A 92 12.76 -8.08 -9.47
CA ALA A 92 13.41 -7.10 -8.58
C ALA A 92 12.41 -6.39 -7.65
N ASP A 93 11.19 -6.14 -8.11
CA ASP A 93 10.13 -5.54 -7.29
C ASP A 93 9.70 -6.51 -6.19
N LEU A 94 9.48 -7.79 -6.53
CA LEU A 94 9.14 -8.86 -5.57
C LEU A 94 10.21 -9.06 -4.50
N LEU A 95 11.48 -8.86 -4.86
CA LEU A 95 12.60 -8.97 -3.92
C LEU A 95 12.69 -7.77 -2.96
N ALA A 96 12.20 -6.61 -3.38
CA ALA A 96 12.26 -5.39 -2.59
C ALA A 96 11.17 -5.28 -1.51
N ARG A 97 10.03 -5.96 -1.69
CA ARG A 97 8.90 -5.96 -0.74
C ARG A 97 7.93 -7.11 -0.99
N ILE A 98 7.10 -7.44 0.00
CA ILE A 98 6.03 -8.44 -0.14
C ILE A 98 4.99 -7.96 -1.15
N HIS A 99 4.57 -8.89 -2.01
CA HIS A 99 3.44 -8.70 -2.92
C HIS A 99 2.43 -9.81 -2.70
N ALA A 100 1.18 -9.56 -3.06
CA ALA A 100 0.15 -10.59 -3.08
C ALA A 100 -0.71 -10.46 -4.33
N ARG A 101 -1.09 -11.58 -4.92
CA ARG A 101 -2.02 -11.65 -6.06
C ARG A 101 -3.23 -12.46 -5.66
N ASP A 102 -4.41 -11.85 -5.72
CA ASP A 102 -5.67 -12.54 -5.43
C ASP A 102 -6.06 -13.49 -6.57
N ALA A 103 -7.06 -14.34 -6.35
CA ALA A 103 -7.53 -15.29 -7.37
C ALA A 103 -8.21 -14.62 -8.58
N HIS A 104 -8.55 -13.34 -8.48
CA HIS A 104 -9.08 -12.54 -9.59
C HIS A 104 -7.96 -11.85 -10.40
N GLY A 105 -6.71 -11.95 -9.94
CA GLY A 105 -5.52 -11.36 -10.56
C GLY A 105 -5.18 -9.95 -10.08
N SER A 106 -5.85 -9.43 -9.07
CA SER A 106 -5.55 -8.13 -8.45
C SER A 106 -4.25 -8.23 -7.66
N TRP A 107 -3.37 -7.24 -7.83
CA TRP A 107 -2.10 -7.17 -7.12
C TRP A 107 -2.17 -6.20 -5.94
N HIS A 108 -1.64 -6.64 -4.81
CA HIS A 108 -1.43 -5.87 -3.59
C HIS A 108 0.07 -5.82 -3.31
N THR A 109 0.57 -4.70 -2.77
CA THR A 109 2.01 -4.50 -2.56
C THR A 109 2.30 -3.92 -1.17
N GLY A 110 3.46 -4.28 -0.61
CA GLY A 110 3.93 -3.80 0.69
C GLY A 110 2.91 -4.05 1.80
N ILE A 111 2.54 -3.00 2.52
CA ILE A 111 1.55 -3.09 3.61
C ILE A 111 0.19 -3.58 3.10
N GLY A 112 -0.26 -3.18 1.90
CA GLY A 112 -1.52 -3.66 1.35
C GLY A 112 -1.53 -5.17 1.08
N ALA A 113 -0.38 -5.77 0.76
CA ALA A 113 -0.25 -7.21 0.61
C ALA A 113 -0.37 -7.93 1.96
N LEU A 114 0.22 -7.36 3.01
CA LEU A 114 0.13 -7.89 4.37
C LEU A 114 -1.28 -7.76 4.93
N GLU A 115 -1.91 -6.60 4.79
CA GLU A 115 -3.32 -6.41 5.18
C GLU A 115 -4.23 -7.40 4.48
N ALA A 116 -4.01 -7.65 3.18
CA ALA A 116 -4.78 -8.63 2.43
C ALA A 116 -4.56 -10.06 2.97
N ALA A 117 -3.31 -10.42 3.25
CA ALA A 117 -2.98 -11.73 3.81
C ALA A 117 -3.60 -11.91 5.20
N TYR A 118 -3.47 -10.94 6.11
CA TYR A 118 -4.03 -10.99 7.47
C TYR A 118 -5.55 -10.99 7.54
N ARG A 119 -6.24 -10.56 6.47
CA ARG A 119 -7.70 -10.67 6.34
C ARG A 119 -8.15 -12.05 5.87
N ALA A 120 -7.24 -12.97 5.57
CA ALA A 120 -7.60 -14.33 5.21
C ALA A 120 -8.40 -14.99 6.34
N PRO A 121 -9.52 -15.66 6.00
CA PRO A 121 -10.21 -16.50 6.95
C PRO A 121 -9.37 -17.77 7.12
N TYR A 122 -8.52 -17.75 8.14
CA TYR A 122 -7.59 -18.81 8.48
C TYR A 122 -8.28 -20.09 8.90
#